data_AF-A0A8J2NTD1-F1
#
_entry.id   AF-A0A8J2NTD1-F1
#
_cell.length_a   1.000
_cell.length_b   1.000
_cell.length_c   1.000
_cell.angle_alpha   90.00
_cell.angle_beta   90.00
_cell.angle_gamma   90.00
#
_symmetry.space_group_name_H-M   'P 1'
#
loop_
_entity.id
_entity.type
_entity.pdbx_description
1 polymer ?
#
loop_
_entity_poly.entity_id
_entity_poly.type
_entity_poly.pdbx_seq_one_letter_code
_entity_poly.pdbx_strand_id
1 'polypeptide(L)'
;MGDPARCEWIPMEGGAHPKFGVHAGIDSGNKLYVARAYHEGAVIPGKLHVSHSHVYIPYDMKEVPVPSYEVLIAPPASLSWVPGSGGTVPDDAVVGE
;
A
#
# COMPACT_ATOMS: atom_id res chain seq x y z
N MET A 1 12.47 -7.80 8.45
CA MET A 1 12.53 -6.33 8.28
C MET A 1 13.15 -6.08 6.91
N GLY A 2 12.45 -5.41 6.00
CA GLY A 2 12.90 -5.21 4.61
C GLY A 2 14.11 -4.29 4.48
N ASP A 3 14.73 -4.27 3.30
CA ASP A 3 15.86 -3.40 3.00
C ASP A 3 15.34 -1.97 2.72
N PRO A 4 15.62 -0.98 3.60
CA PRO A 4 15.18 0.40 3.37
C PRO A 4 15.86 1.07 2.17
N ALA A 5 16.87 0.44 1.56
CA ALA A 5 17.50 0.89 0.32
C ALA A 5 16.77 0.41 -0.95
N ARG A 6 15.69 -0.37 -0.81
CA ARG A 6 14.95 -0.94 -1.94
C ARG A 6 13.44 -0.68 -1.83
N CYS A 7 12.80 -0.71 -2.99
CA CYS A 7 11.35 -0.72 -3.09
C CYS A 7 10.87 -2.16 -2.86
N GLU A 8 10.19 -2.43 -1.74
CA GLU A 8 9.84 -3.78 -1.31
C GLU A 8 8.46 -3.84 -0.66
N TRP A 9 7.74 -4.95 -0.87
CA TRP A 9 6.50 -5.27 -0.18
C TRP A 9 6.81 -6.06 1.10
N ILE A 10 6.43 -5.54 2.26
CA ILE A 10 6.77 -6.12 3.56
C ILE A 10 5.53 -6.69 4.23
N PRO A 11 5.51 -8.00 4.55
CA PRO A 11 4.40 -8.61 5.29
C PRO A 11 4.18 -7.94 6.64
N MET A 12 2.92 -7.64 6.94
CA MET A 12 2.44 -6.97 8.13
C MET A 12 1.07 -7.55 8.55
N GLU A 13 0.71 -7.33 9.81
CA GLU A 13 -0.57 -7.73 10.36
C GLU A 13 -0.96 -6.81 11.53
N GLY A 14 -2.23 -6.84 11.93
CA GLY A 14 -2.67 -6.22 13.19
C GLY A 14 -2.48 -4.70 13.29
N GLY A 15 -2.35 -4.00 12.17
CA GLY A 15 -2.10 -2.56 12.11
C GLY A 15 -0.62 -2.16 12.16
N ALA A 16 0.29 -3.14 12.20
CA ALA A 16 1.72 -2.89 12.13
C ALA A 16 2.08 -2.22 10.80
N HIS A 17 3.02 -1.27 10.87
CA HIS A 17 3.52 -0.58 9.69
C HIS A 17 5.01 -0.29 9.83
N PRO A 18 5.79 -0.38 8.73
CA PRO A 18 7.22 -0.14 8.75
C PRO A 18 7.53 1.36 8.88
N LYS A 19 8.69 1.68 9.46
CA LYS A 19 9.20 3.06 9.59
C LYS A 19 9.29 3.81 8.24
N PHE A 20 9.55 3.07 7.16
CA PHE A 20 9.75 3.59 5.81
C PHE A 20 8.57 3.28 4.87
N GLY A 21 7.36 3.14 5.43
CA GLY A 21 6.16 2.94 4.62
C GLY A 21 5.89 4.12 3.68
N VAL A 22 5.51 3.83 2.44
CA VAL A 22 5.19 4.85 1.44
C VAL A 22 3.86 5.52 1.79
N HIS A 23 3.91 6.82 2.07
CA HIS A 23 2.74 7.61 2.45
C HIS A 23 1.82 7.83 1.25
N ALA A 24 0.61 7.28 1.32
CA ALA A 24 -0.40 7.33 0.27
C ALA A 24 -1.32 8.56 0.36
N GLY A 25 -1.47 9.12 1.56
CA GLY A 25 -2.38 10.23 1.80
C GLY A 25 -2.78 10.35 3.27
N ILE A 26 -3.77 11.18 3.54
CA ILE A 26 -4.25 11.47 4.89
C ILE A 26 -5.77 11.26 4.94
N ASP A 27 -6.25 10.62 5.99
CA ASP A 27 -7.68 10.53 6.32
C ASP A 27 -7.88 10.96 7.78
N SER A 28 -8.76 11.95 7.98
CA SER A 28 -9.11 12.45 9.32
C SER A 28 -7.90 12.79 10.21
N GLY A 29 -6.82 13.29 9.59
CA GLY A 29 -5.55 13.64 10.25
C GLY A 29 -4.57 12.48 10.48
N ASN A 30 -4.95 11.24 10.14
CA ASN A 30 -4.09 10.06 10.24
C ASN A 30 -3.46 9.73 8.87
N LYS A 31 -2.25 9.17 8.91
CA LYS A 31 -1.55 8.74 7.69
C LYS A 31 -2.18 7.49 7.10
N LEU A 32 -2.16 7.42 5.78
CA LEU A 32 -2.42 6.22 4.99
C LEU A 32 -1.11 5.73 4.39
N TYR A 33 -0.90 4.41 4.39
CA TYR A 33 0.23 3.78 3.69
C TYR A 33 -0.26 2.97 2.49
N VAL A 34 0.58 2.93 1.45
CA VAL A 34 0.39 2.02 0.29
C VAL A 34 0.54 0.59 0.79
N ALA A 35 -0.49 -0.20 0.58
CA ALA A 35 -0.53 -1.59 1.02
C ALA A 35 -1.21 -2.47 -0.03
N ARG A 36 -1.07 -3.79 0.10
CA ARG A 36 -1.78 -4.77 -0.73
C ARG A 36 -2.14 -6.00 0.09
N ALA A 37 -3.14 -6.74 -0.33
CA ALA A 37 -3.50 -8.01 0.31
C ALA A 37 -4.00 -9.03 -0.71
N TYR A 38 -3.84 -10.31 -0.38
CA TYR A 38 -4.41 -11.40 -1.15
C TYR A 38 -5.90 -11.54 -0.83
N HIS A 39 -6.74 -11.53 -1.87
CA HIS A 39 -8.18 -11.71 -1.75
C HIS A 39 -8.73 -12.33 -3.04
N GLU A 40 -9.53 -13.40 -2.89
CA GLU A 40 -10.23 -14.06 -4.01
C GLU A 40 -9.34 -14.40 -5.23
N GLY A 41 -8.12 -14.91 -4.96
CA GLY A 41 -7.23 -15.38 -6.03
C GLY A 41 -6.26 -14.33 -6.59
N ALA A 42 -6.31 -13.08 -6.13
CA ALA A 42 -5.48 -11.99 -6.64
C ALA A 42 -4.81 -11.20 -5.50
N VAL A 43 -3.72 -10.50 -5.82
CA VAL A 43 -3.10 -9.53 -4.92
C VAL A 43 -3.62 -8.15 -5.27
N ILE A 44 -4.38 -7.54 -4.36
CA ILE A 44 -5.13 -6.31 -4.62
C ILE A 44 -4.49 -5.15 -3.84
N PRO A 45 -4.06 -4.06 -4.51
CA PRO A 45 -3.56 -2.88 -3.83
C PRO A 45 -4.68 -2.13 -3.11
N GLY A 46 -4.33 -1.49 -2.01
CA GLY A 46 -5.25 -0.81 -1.10
C GLY A 46 -4.54 0.17 -0.19
N LYS A 47 -5.17 0.49 0.95
CA LYS A 47 -4.65 1.45 1.92
C LYS A 47 -4.64 0.89 3.34
N LEU A 48 -3.58 1.15 4.08
CA LEU A 48 -3.52 0.93 5.53
C LEU A 48 -3.74 2.26 6.24
N HIS A 49 -4.79 2.35 7.07
CA HIS A 49 -5.00 3.47 7.98
C HIS A 49 -4.30 3.20 9.31
N VAL A 50 -3.40 4.08 9.76
CA VAL A 50 -2.51 3.79 10.91
C VAL A 50 -3.22 3.58 12.25
N SER A 51 -4.45 4.07 12.41
CA SER A 51 -5.24 3.81 13.62
C SER A 51 -6.06 2.52 13.55
N HIS A 52 -6.02 1.79 12.43
CA HIS A 52 -6.80 0.56 12.21
C HIS A 52 -5.86 -0.66 12.16
N SER A 53 -6.42 -1.83 12.45
CA SER A 53 -5.67 -3.09 12.56
C SER A 53 -5.57 -3.91 11.25
N HIS A 54 -5.99 -3.35 10.12
CA HIS A 54 -6.18 -4.05 8.85
C HIS A 54 -5.98 -3.11 7.66
N VAL A 55 -5.70 -3.70 6.49
CA VAL A 55 -5.74 -2.98 5.22
C VAL A 55 -7.15 -2.96 4.66
N TYR A 56 -7.45 -1.94 3.87
CA TYR A 56 -8.66 -1.88 3.06
C TYR A 56 -8.32 -2.03 1.58
N ILE A 57 -8.92 -3.01 0.93
CA ILE A 57 -8.80 -3.23 -0.52
C ILE A 57 -10.14 -2.98 -1.20
N PRO A 58 -10.15 -2.44 -2.44
CA PRO A 58 -11.36 -2.38 -3.24
C PRO A 58 -11.64 -3.76 -3.85
N TYR A 59 -12.80 -4.33 -3.54
CA TYR A 59 -13.27 -5.57 -4.17
C TYR A 59 -14.78 -5.60 -4.24
N ASP A 60 -15.33 -6.00 -5.40
CA ASP A 60 -16.78 -6.10 -5.63
C ASP A 60 -17.56 -4.83 -5.18
N MET A 61 -17.07 -3.66 -5.60
CA MET A 61 -17.60 -2.33 -5.24
C MET A 61 -17.63 -2.00 -3.74
N LYS A 62 -16.93 -2.79 -2.92
CA LYS A 62 -16.83 -2.60 -1.48
C LYS A 62 -15.40 -2.34 -1.06
N GLU A 63 -15.27 -1.73 0.09
CA GLU A 63 -14.02 -1.66 0.82
C GLU A 63 -13.96 -2.87 1.76
N VAL A 64 -13.07 -3.82 1.45
CA VAL A 64 -12.94 -5.08 2.19
C VAL A 64 -11.79 -4.98 3.19
N PRO A 65 -12.05 -5.18 4.50
CA PRO A 65 -11.00 -5.20 5.50
C PRO A 65 -10.24 -6.53 5.49
N VAL A 66 -8.91 -6.50 5.39
CA VAL A 66 -8.06 -7.70 5.41
C VAL A 66 -6.98 -7.61 6.49
N PRO A 67 -6.89 -8.56 7.44
CA PRO A 67 -5.99 -8.47 8.59
C PRO A 67 -4.52 -8.78 8.28
N SER A 68 -4.25 -9.61 7.26
CA SER A 68 -2.91 -9.95 6.80
C SER A 68 -2.66 -9.28 5.45
N TYR A 69 -1.56 -8.53 5.36
CA TYR A 69 -1.29 -7.66 4.23
C TYR A 69 0.20 -7.40 4.07
N GLU A 70 0.57 -6.68 3.02
CA GLU A 70 1.91 -6.17 2.83
C GLU A 70 1.87 -4.64 2.74
N VAL A 71 2.86 -3.96 3.31
CA VAL A 71 3.03 -2.50 3.18
C VAL A 71 4.25 -2.22 2.31
N LEU A 72 4.10 -1.33 1.34
CA LEU A 72 5.20 -0.90 0.47
C LEU A 72 6.18 -0.05 1.27
N ILE A 73 7.46 -0.41 1.25
CA ILE A 73 8.57 0.44 1.68
C ILE A 73 9.36 0.91 0.48
N ALA A 74 9.96 2.09 0.60
CA ALA A 74 10.91 2.58 -0.38
C ALA A 74 11.91 3.56 0.28
N PRO A 75 13.10 3.75 -0.30
CA PRO A 75 14.01 4.80 0.14
C PRO A 75 13.33 6.18 0.12
N PRO A 76 13.65 7.09 1.05
CA PRO A 76 13.15 8.45 1.00
C PRO A 76 13.43 9.11 -0.36
N ALA A 77 12.44 9.81 -0.92
CA ALA A 77 12.52 10.51 -2.20
C ALA A 77 12.86 9.63 -3.43
N SER A 78 12.71 8.30 -3.34
CA SER A 78 12.91 7.40 -4.48
C SER A 78 11.67 7.17 -5.35
N LEU A 79 10.49 7.59 -4.88
CA LEU A 79 9.22 7.47 -5.60
C LEU A 79 8.52 8.82 -5.68
N SER A 80 7.80 9.04 -6.78
CA SER A 80 6.95 10.21 -6.99
C SER A 80 5.58 9.81 -7.53
N TRP A 81 4.53 10.50 -7.08
CA TRP A 81 3.21 10.40 -7.68
C TRP A 81 3.18 11.13 -9.02
N VAL A 82 2.92 10.40 -10.11
CA VAL A 82 2.79 10.96 -11.46
C VAL A 82 1.30 10.99 -11.84
N PRO A 83 0.76 12.13 -12.31
CA PRO A 83 -0.63 12.19 -12.77
C PRO A 83 -0.88 11.22 -13.93
N GLY A 84 -1.97 10.45 -13.85
CA GLY A 84 -2.38 9.52 -14.90
C GLY A 84 -3.89 9.53 -15.08
N SER A 85 -4.36 9.21 -16.29
CA SER A 85 -5.78 9.09 -16.63
C SER A 85 -5.99 8.13 -17.80
N GLY A 86 -7.23 7.65 -17.98
CA GLY A 86 -7.58 6.78 -19.11
C GLY A 86 -6.85 5.44 -19.15
N GLY A 87 -6.38 4.94 -18.00
CA GLY A 87 -5.59 3.69 -17.91
C GLY A 87 -4.11 3.85 -18.25
N THR A 88 -3.62 5.07 -18.49
CA THR A 88 -2.20 5.34 -18.73
C THR A 88 -1.40 5.09 -17.45
N VAL A 89 -0.36 4.26 -17.54
CA VAL A 89 0.58 3.96 -16.46
C VAL A 89 1.99 4.27 -16.96
N PRO A 90 2.82 5.03 -16.22
CA PRO A 90 4.22 5.27 -16.58
C PRO A 90 5.03 3.98 -16.69
N ASP A 91 6.06 3.97 -17.55
CA ASP A 91 6.91 2.79 -17.79
C ASP A 91 7.65 2.30 -16.52
N ASP A 92 7.87 3.19 -15.56
CA ASP A 92 8.59 2.97 -14.31
C ASP A 92 7.68 2.85 -13.08
N ALA A 93 6.38 2.61 -13.30
CA ALA A 93 5.43 2.41 -12.21
C ALA A 93 5.78 1.21 -11.33
N VAL A 94 5.53 1.33 -10.02
CA VAL A 94 5.71 0.23 -9.07
C VAL A 94 4.71 -0.89 -9.39
N VAL A 95 5.22 -2.09 -9.64
CA VAL A 95 4.40 -3.27 -9.93
C VAL A 95 3.69 -3.74 -8.66
N GLY A 96 2.38 -4.01 -8.81
CA GLY A 96 1.49 -4.40 -7.72
C GLY A 96 1.52 -5.88 -7.34
N GLU A 97 2.00 -6.77 -8.21
CA GLU A 97 2.08 -8.23 -8.02
C GLU A 97 3.53 -8.74 -8.06
#